data_AF-A0A326RNT1-F1
#
_entry.id   AF-A0A326RNT1-F1
#
_cell.length_a   1.000
_cell.length_b   1.000
_cell.length_c   1.000
_cell.angle_alpha   90.00
_cell.angle_beta   90.00
_cell.angle_gamma   90.00
#
_symmetry.space_group_name_H-M   'P 1'
#
loop_
_entity.id
_entity.type
_entity.pdbx_description
1 polymer ?
#
loop_
_entity_poly.entity_id
_entity_poly.type
_entity_poly.pdbx_seq_one_letter_code
_entity_poly.pdbx_strand_id
1 'polypeptide(L)'
;MISKGTVLYSGYQAEKEKLAGNLMDILQKIKSFSTLGKGWHYGEGQGPSLATLGLAERIAKRLHLELFCKIDAFPGIWGEIQVTAYLQEYFIEINILSDGSIEFLVEDQNQNIVLELEGLNFDGLVTKIKFFKGQYLWKSFVYFPQTISIKTYPDSPVLPSGILLVQEEESPYLTEIAHSETQAAHVAILTPITKRSAINPRYFGNSVQTNYQIIPS
;
A
#
# COMPACT_ATOMS: atom_id res chain seq x y z
N MET A 1 -30.09 -2.26 -27.97
CA MET A 1 -29.87 -2.04 -26.52
C MET A 1 -28.73 -2.94 -26.08
N ILE A 2 -27.62 -2.40 -25.56
CA ILE A 2 -26.50 -3.18 -25.01
C ILE A 2 -26.43 -2.88 -23.52
N SER A 3 -26.42 -3.92 -22.69
CA SER A 3 -26.37 -3.79 -21.23
C SER A 3 -25.06 -3.12 -20.79
N LYS A 4 -25.16 -1.94 -20.18
CA LYS A 4 -24.03 -1.25 -19.52
C LYS A 4 -23.93 -1.58 -18.01
N GLY A 5 -24.62 -2.63 -17.54
CA GLY A 5 -24.63 -3.01 -16.11
C GLY A 5 -23.45 -3.87 -15.65
N THR A 6 -22.74 -4.54 -16.57
CA THR A 6 -21.81 -5.63 -16.21
C THR A 6 -20.41 -5.17 -15.80
N VAL A 7 -19.99 -3.96 -16.18
CA VAL A 7 -18.57 -3.54 -16.08
C VAL A 7 -18.12 -3.25 -14.64
N LEU A 8 -18.97 -2.63 -13.81
CA LEU A 8 -18.59 -2.23 -12.44
C LEU A 8 -18.42 -3.41 -11.48
N TYR A 9 -19.16 -4.50 -11.66
CA TYR A 9 -19.04 -5.70 -10.80
C TYR A 9 -17.74 -6.48 -11.05
N SER A 10 -17.16 -6.37 -12.26
CA SER A 10 -15.95 -7.08 -12.65
C SER A 10 -14.68 -6.53 -11.96
N GLY A 11 -14.60 -5.22 -11.72
CA GLY A 11 -13.43 -4.59 -11.09
C GLY A 11 -13.29 -4.97 -9.61
N TYR A 12 -14.40 -4.94 -8.87
CA TYR A 12 -14.43 -5.24 -7.43
C TYR A 12 -14.08 -6.71 -7.10
N GLN A 13 -14.42 -7.65 -7.99
CA GLN A 13 -14.01 -9.06 -7.89
C GLN A 13 -12.49 -9.20 -8.06
N ALA A 14 -11.93 -8.60 -9.11
CA ALA A 14 -10.49 -8.66 -9.41
C ALA A 14 -9.61 -8.01 -8.33
N GLU A 15 -10.05 -6.90 -7.72
CA GLU A 15 -9.35 -6.31 -6.58
C GLU A 15 -9.38 -7.22 -5.34
N LYS A 16 -10.52 -7.86 -5.05
CA LYS A 16 -10.63 -8.83 -3.95
C LYS A 16 -9.72 -10.04 -4.13
N GLU A 17 -9.64 -10.61 -5.33
CA GLU A 17 -8.75 -11.73 -5.62
C GLU A 17 -7.28 -11.34 -5.48
N LYS A 18 -6.90 -10.14 -5.97
CA LYS A 18 -5.54 -9.59 -5.81
C LYS A 18 -5.17 -9.33 -4.34
N LEU A 19 -6.12 -8.84 -3.54
CA LEU A 19 -6.00 -8.68 -2.09
C LEU A 19 -5.82 -10.03 -1.38
N ALA A 20 -6.61 -11.04 -1.74
CA ALA A 20 -6.57 -12.37 -1.13
C ALA A 20 -5.24 -13.10 -1.43
N GLY A 21 -4.72 -12.98 -2.65
CA GLY A 21 -3.40 -13.50 -3.01
C GLY A 21 -2.28 -12.90 -2.14
N ASN A 22 -2.28 -11.57 -1.97
CA ASN A 22 -1.26 -10.86 -1.20
C ASN A 22 -1.14 -11.37 0.25
N LEU A 23 -2.25 -11.61 0.97
CA LEU A 23 -2.19 -12.11 2.34
C LEU A 23 -1.55 -13.50 2.42
N MET A 24 -1.87 -14.40 1.48
CA MET A 24 -1.33 -15.77 1.50
C MET A 24 0.19 -15.77 1.28
N ASP A 25 0.67 -14.93 0.36
CA ASP A 25 2.10 -14.76 0.08
C ASP A 25 2.84 -14.22 1.32
N ILE A 26 2.29 -13.22 2.01
CA ILE A 26 2.90 -12.67 3.23
C ILE A 26 2.89 -13.67 4.39
N LEU A 27 1.82 -14.45 4.58
CA LEU A 27 1.81 -15.51 5.59
C LEU A 27 2.82 -16.61 5.28
N GLN A 28 3.02 -16.96 4.00
CA GLN A 28 4.07 -17.88 3.59
C GLN A 28 5.48 -17.30 3.81
N LYS A 29 5.66 -15.99 3.56
CA LYS A 29 6.91 -15.26 3.83
C LYS A 29 7.25 -15.29 5.32
N ILE A 30 6.32 -14.89 6.19
CA ILE A 30 6.47 -14.95 7.66
C ILE A 30 6.82 -16.37 8.10
N LYS A 31 6.05 -17.38 7.66
CA LYS A 31 6.31 -18.79 7.99
C LYS A 31 7.70 -19.25 7.55
N SER A 32 8.24 -18.73 6.45
CA SER A 32 9.60 -19.08 5.98
C SER A 32 10.70 -18.63 6.94
N PHE A 33 10.47 -17.59 7.76
CA PHE A 33 11.46 -17.11 8.74
C PHE A 33 11.72 -18.13 9.85
N SER A 34 10.84 -19.10 10.07
CA SER A 34 11.12 -20.26 10.94
C SER A 34 12.32 -21.12 10.50
N THR A 35 12.79 -20.96 9.26
CA THR A 35 13.98 -21.66 8.75
C THR A 35 15.30 -20.93 9.03
N LEU A 36 15.25 -19.72 9.59
CA LEU A 36 16.44 -18.94 9.94
C LEU A 36 17.10 -19.54 11.18
N GLY A 37 18.27 -20.17 11.00
CA GLY A 37 19.08 -20.70 12.09
C GLY A 37 19.98 -19.64 12.73
N LYS A 38 20.71 -20.03 13.77
CA LYS A 38 21.78 -19.18 14.33
C LYS A 38 22.86 -18.91 13.26
N GLY A 39 23.31 -17.68 13.18
CA GLY A 39 24.31 -17.19 12.24
C GLY A 39 23.77 -16.79 10.85
N TRP A 40 22.45 -16.76 10.64
CA TRP A 40 21.87 -16.48 9.32
C TRP A 40 22.25 -15.11 8.73
N HIS A 41 22.48 -14.12 9.61
CA HIS A 41 22.92 -12.77 9.26
C HIS A 41 24.37 -12.58 9.70
N TYR A 42 25.32 -12.62 8.75
CA TYR A 42 26.77 -12.45 8.93
C TYR A 42 27.43 -13.25 10.09
N GLY A 43 26.85 -14.38 10.50
CA GLY A 43 27.35 -15.19 11.62
C GLY A 43 26.78 -14.84 13.00
N GLU A 44 26.03 -13.74 13.13
CA GLU A 44 25.45 -13.28 14.39
C GLU A 44 23.96 -13.59 14.53
N GLY A 45 23.19 -13.47 13.44
CA GLY A 45 21.72 -13.44 13.51
C GLY A 45 21.04 -14.67 14.11
N GLN A 46 19.90 -14.46 14.76
CA GLN A 46 19.05 -15.47 15.37
C GLN A 46 17.69 -15.53 14.64
N GLY A 47 17.09 -16.72 14.54
CA GLY A 47 15.75 -16.90 13.99
C GLY A 47 14.65 -16.50 14.97
N PRO A 48 13.49 -16.02 14.49
CA PRO A 48 12.37 -15.64 15.34
C PRO A 48 11.75 -16.83 16.07
N SER A 49 11.24 -16.59 17.27
CA SER A 49 10.54 -17.61 18.05
C SER A 49 9.20 -17.99 17.43
N LEU A 50 8.66 -19.17 17.77
CA LEU A 50 7.29 -19.57 17.37
C LEU A 50 6.22 -18.59 17.88
N ALA A 51 6.46 -17.92 19.02
CA ALA A 51 5.56 -16.90 19.54
C ALA A 51 5.61 -15.62 18.68
N THR A 52 6.82 -15.16 18.32
CA THR A 52 7.04 -14.01 17.43
C THR A 52 6.42 -14.26 16.05
N LEU A 53 6.63 -15.44 15.47
CA LEU A 53 6.01 -15.88 14.20
C LEU A 53 4.48 -15.86 14.27
N GLY A 54 3.89 -16.47 15.31
CA GLY A 54 2.44 -16.51 15.49
C GLY A 54 1.83 -15.13 15.72
N LEU A 55 2.57 -14.22 16.37
CA LEU A 55 2.16 -12.82 16.56
C LEU A 55 2.24 -12.04 15.23
N ALA A 56 3.30 -12.21 14.44
CA ALA A 56 3.42 -11.62 13.11
C ALA A 56 2.30 -12.06 12.16
N GLU A 57 1.98 -13.35 12.12
CA GLU A 57 0.83 -13.83 11.33
C GLU A 57 -0.50 -13.19 11.76
N ARG A 58 -0.73 -13.04 13.08
CA ARG A 58 -1.95 -12.38 13.61
C ARG A 58 -2.00 -10.91 13.20
N ILE A 59 -0.86 -10.22 13.19
CA ILE A 59 -0.75 -8.81 12.81
C ILE A 59 -0.97 -8.63 11.31
N ALA A 60 -0.35 -9.45 10.46
CA ALA A 60 -0.60 -9.42 9.02
C ALA A 60 -2.07 -9.70 8.66
N LYS A 61 -2.69 -10.72 9.29
CA LYS A 61 -4.14 -10.99 9.17
C LYS A 61 -4.98 -9.81 9.64
N ARG A 62 -4.57 -9.11 10.72
CA ARG A 62 -5.28 -7.92 11.23
C ARG A 62 -5.21 -6.75 10.27
N LEU A 63 -4.03 -6.43 9.75
CA LEU A 63 -3.83 -5.38 8.75
C LEU A 63 -4.69 -5.65 7.51
N HIS A 64 -4.70 -6.89 7.02
CA HIS A 64 -5.54 -7.26 5.88
C HIS A 64 -7.04 -7.08 6.15
N LEU A 65 -7.53 -7.49 7.34
CA LEU A 65 -8.91 -7.23 7.77
C LEU A 65 -9.23 -5.72 7.90
N GLU A 66 -8.22 -4.90 8.21
CA GLU A 66 -8.34 -3.45 8.23
C GLU A 66 -8.13 -2.79 6.85
N LEU A 67 -8.14 -3.57 5.77
CA LEU A 67 -8.03 -3.13 4.37
C LEU A 67 -6.69 -2.47 4.01
N PHE A 68 -5.60 -2.88 4.68
CA PHE A 68 -4.25 -2.56 4.22
C PHE A 68 -3.89 -3.49 3.04
N CYS A 69 -3.94 -2.95 1.82
CA CYS A 69 -3.79 -3.72 0.58
C CYS A 69 -2.33 -4.05 0.20
N LYS A 70 -1.36 -3.40 0.85
CA LYS A 70 0.08 -3.59 0.63
C LYS A 70 0.72 -3.84 1.99
N ILE A 71 0.98 -5.10 2.29
CA ILE A 71 1.68 -5.54 3.50
C ILE A 71 2.97 -6.21 3.05
N ASP A 72 4.06 -6.05 3.81
CA ASP A 72 5.22 -6.93 3.71
C ASP A 72 5.75 -7.29 5.11
N ALA A 73 6.68 -8.23 5.20
CA ALA A 73 7.33 -8.63 6.44
C ALA A 73 8.82 -8.91 6.25
N PHE A 74 9.64 -8.61 7.26
CA PHE A 74 11.09 -8.78 7.25
C PHE A 74 11.57 -9.39 8.59
N PRO A 75 12.55 -10.30 8.57
CA PRO A 75 13.14 -10.84 9.79
C PRO A 75 14.17 -9.86 10.39
N GLY A 76 14.05 -9.59 11.68
CA GLY A 76 15.05 -8.85 12.45
C GLY A 76 16.24 -9.74 12.85
N ILE A 77 17.38 -9.10 13.17
CA ILE A 77 18.65 -9.81 13.39
C ILE A 77 18.59 -10.70 14.63
N TRP A 78 17.89 -10.31 15.70
CA TRP A 78 17.84 -11.04 16.98
C TRP A 78 16.54 -11.82 17.17
N GLY A 79 15.90 -12.19 16.06
CA GLY A 79 14.65 -12.94 16.06
C GLY A 79 13.40 -12.07 16.23
N GLU A 80 13.51 -10.76 15.99
CA GLU A 80 12.35 -9.89 15.77
C GLU A 80 11.68 -10.18 14.41
N ILE A 81 10.46 -9.70 14.21
CA ILE A 81 9.85 -9.61 12.88
C ILE A 81 9.26 -8.21 12.72
N GLN A 82 9.69 -7.50 11.69
CA GLN A 82 9.05 -6.27 11.24
C GLN A 82 7.92 -6.64 10.28
N VAL A 83 6.72 -6.10 10.49
CA VAL A 83 5.59 -6.15 9.54
C VAL A 83 5.30 -4.73 9.10
N THR A 84 5.42 -4.45 7.80
CA THR A 84 5.17 -3.13 7.23
C THR A 84 3.84 -3.09 6.49
N ALA A 85 3.18 -1.93 6.48
CA ALA A 85 1.98 -1.71 5.69
C ALA A 85 1.99 -0.32 5.04
N TYR A 86 1.59 -0.26 3.77
CA TYR A 86 1.55 0.98 3.00
C TYR A 86 0.10 1.38 2.75
N LEU A 87 -0.24 2.62 3.10
CA LEU A 87 -1.61 3.10 3.11
C LEU A 87 -1.68 4.55 2.62
N GLN A 88 -1.91 4.71 1.31
CA GLN A 88 -1.89 6.01 0.63
C GLN A 88 -0.55 6.74 0.87
N GLU A 89 -0.58 7.85 1.61
CA GLU A 89 0.56 8.69 1.96
C GLU A 89 1.23 8.25 3.27
N TYR A 90 0.74 7.19 3.93
CA TYR A 90 1.27 6.71 5.20
C TYR A 90 2.03 5.40 5.04
N PHE A 91 3.18 5.34 5.70
CA PHE A 91 3.97 4.14 5.89
C PHE A 91 3.86 3.70 7.35
N ILE A 92 3.55 2.44 7.58
CA ILE A 92 3.38 1.87 8.91
C ILE A 92 4.42 0.78 9.10
N GLU A 93 5.18 0.85 10.19
CA GLU A 93 6.06 -0.23 10.65
C GLU A 93 5.56 -0.78 11.99
N ILE A 94 5.61 -2.10 12.12
CA ILE A 94 5.27 -2.83 13.35
C ILE A 94 6.44 -3.78 13.64
N ASN A 95 7.30 -3.40 14.58
CA ASN A 95 8.37 -4.30 15.03
C ASN A 95 7.82 -5.19 16.15
N ILE A 96 8.04 -6.49 16.01
CA ILE A 96 7.62 -7.50 16.98
C ILE A 96 8.90 -8.03 17.61
N LEU A 97 9.20 -7.56 18.82
CA LEU A 97 10.45 -7.85 19.50
C LEU A 97 10.49 -9.32 19.99
N SER A 98 11.70 -9.78 20.33
CA SER A 98 11.94 -11.17 20.74
C SER A 98 11.28 -11.55 22.07
N ASP A 99 10.95 -10.57 22.92
CA ASP A 99 10.16 -10.73 24.15
C ASP A 99 8.63 -10.73 23.92
N GLY A 100 8.18 -10.46 22.69
CA GLY A 100 6.77 -10.38 22.31
C GLY A 100 6.12 -9.01 22.51
N SER A 101 6.87 -8.00 22.95
CA SER A 101 6.43 -6.60 22.91
C SER A 101 6.43 -6.08 21.46
N ILE A 102 5.68 -5.00 21.23
CA ILE A 102 5.45 -4.42 19.92
C ILE A 102 5.79 -2.93 19.92
N GLU A 103 6.57 -2.51 18.93
CA GLU A 103 6.74 -1.11 18.54
C GLU A 103 5.84 -0.81 17.35
N PHE A 104 5.29 0.39 17.29
CA PHE A 104 4.37 0.84 16.25
C PHE A 104 4.75 2.25 15.81
N LEU A 105 5.28 2.35 14.60
CA LEU A 105 5.68 3.58 13.96
C LEU A 105 4.77 3.87 12.76
N VAL A 106 4.41 5.13 12.58
CA VAL A 106 3.70 5.63 11.42
C VAL A 106 4.39 6.89 10.92
N GLU A 107 4.81 6.86 9.67
CA GLU A 107 5.41 7.98 8.94
C GLU A 107 4.45 8.50 7.85
N ASP A 108 4.59 9.77 7.49
CA ASP A 108 4.00 10.33 6.26
C ASP A 108 4.93 10.15 5.05
N GLN A 109 4.44 10.54 3.86
CA GLN A 109 5.18 10.49 2.60
C GLN A 109 6.47 11.32 2.56
N ASN A 110 6.68 12.20 3.54
CA ASN A 110 7.88 13.03 3.70
C ASN A 110 8.80 12.49 4.81
N GLN A 111 8.55 11.29 5.33
CA GLN A 111 9.30 10.66 6.44
C GLN A 111 9.14 11.40 7.79
N ASN A 112 8.07 12.18 7.97
CA ASN A 112 7.75 12.74 9.28
C ASN A 112 7.05 11.68 10.13
N ILE A 113 7.53 11.50 11.37
CA ILE A 113 6.88 10.64 12.36
C ILE A 113 5.53 11.25 12.76
N VAL A 114 4.44 10.56 12.44
CA VAL A 114 3.05 10.94 12.78
C VAL A 114 2.61 10.31 14.11
N LEU A 115 3.09 9.09 14.39
CA LEU A 115 2.80 8.35 15.61
C LEU A 115 3.91 7.33 15.86
N GLU A 116 4.42 7.29 17.09
CA GLU A 116 5.42 6.33 17.55
C GLU A 116 5.01 5.84 18.94
N LEU A 117 5.01 4.52 19.14
CA LEU A 117 4.59 3.87 20.39
C LEU A 117 5.38 2.57 20.62
N GLU A 118 5.90 2.40 21.82
CA GLU A 118 6.65 1.20 22.24
C GLU A 118 5.86 0.37 23.27
N GLY A 119 6.34 -0.85 23.55
CA GLY A 119 5.83 -1.70 24.64
C GLY A 119 4.38 -2.13 24.47
N LEU A 120 3.83 -2.08 23.26
CA LEU A 120 2.45 -2.49 22.99
C LEU A 120 2.30 -4.01 23.06
N ASN A 121 1.11 -4.46 23.43
CA ASN A 121 0.65 -5.82 23.16
C ASN A 121 -0.29 -5.83 21.94
N PHE A 122 -0.70 -7.02 21.49
CA PHE A 122 -1.54 -7.16 20.30
C PHE A 122 -2.85 -6.35 20.37
N ASP A 123 -3.53 -6.30 21.50
CA ASP A 123 -4.81 -5.60 21.64
C ASP A 123 -4.63 -4.08 21.71
N GLY A 124 -3.51 -3.63 22.30
CA GLY A 124 -3.04 -2.24 22.23
C GLY A 124 -2.78 -1.81 20.79
N LEU A 125 -2.00 -2.58 20.03
CA LEU A 125 -1.75 -2.37 18.60
C LEU A 125 -3.06 -2.32 17.80
N VAL A 126 -3.96 -3.29 17.98
CA VAL A 126 -5.28 -3.33 17.30
C VAL A 126 -6.07 -2.04 17.57
N THR A 127 -6.04 -1.54 18.81
CA THR A 127 -6.72 -0.31 19.20
C THR A 127 -6.09 0.91 18.50
N LYS A 128 -4.76 0.97 18.39
CA LYS A 128 -4.04 2.05 17.71
C LYS A 128 -4.22 2.04 16.19
N ILE A 129 -4.19 0.87 15.54
CA ILE A 129 -4.51 0.73 14.11
C ILE A 129 -5.93 1.23 13.81
N LYS A 130 -6.93 0.84 14.61
CA LYS A 130 -8.31 1.34 14.47
C LYS A 130 -8.41 2.85 14.66
N PHE A 131 -7.78 3.39 15.70
CA PHE A 131 -7.78 4.82 15.98
C PHE A 131 -7.16 5.62 14.84
N PHE A 132 -5.97 5.20 14.37
CA PHE A 132 -5.28 5.80 13.25
C PHE A 132 -6.15 5.79 11.98
N LYS A 133 -6.70 4.63 11.62
CA LYS A 133 -7.63 4.49 10.50
C LYS A 133 -8.86 5.41 10.61
N GLY A 134 -9.44 5.56 11.79
CA GLY A 134 -10.57 6.48 12.02
C GLY A 134 -10.19 7.96 11.85
N GLN A 135 -9.00 8.36 12.30
CA GLN A 135 -8.57 9.77 12.29
C GLN A 135 -8.07 10.24 10.91
N TYR A 136 -7.30 9.41 10.21
CA TYR A 136 -6.55 9.82 9.02
C TYR A 136 -7.19 9.34 7.71
N LEU A 137 -7.71 8.11 7.64
CA LEU A 137 -8.30 7.60 6.39
C LEU A 137 -9.67 8.19 6.06
N TRP A 138 -10.50 8.48 7.06
CA TRP A 138 -11.87 8.97 6.80
C TRP A 138 -11.88 10.38 6.19
N LYS A 139 -10.77 11.12 6.31
CA LYS A 139 -10.54 12.42 5.66
C LYS A 139 -10.00 12.27 4.23
N SER A 140 -9.43 11.12 3.88
CA SER A 140 -8.94 10.84 2.53
C SER A 140 -10.12 10.55 1.59
N PHE A 141 -10.53 11.58 0.83
CA PHE A 141 -11.76 11.56 0.02
C PHE A 141 -11.78 10.54 -1.14
N VAL A 142 -10.67 9.83 -1.38
CA VAL A 142 -10.42 8.93 -2.53
C VAL A 142 -11.39 7.73 -2.56
N TYR A 143 -11.99 7.36 -1.43
CA TYR A 143 -12.97 6.27 -1.33
C TYR A 143 -14.44 6.71 -1.27
N PHE A 144 -14.75 8.01 -1.40
CA PHE A 144 -16.10 8.34 -1.83
C PHE A 144 -16.26 7.79 -3.26
N PRO A 145 -17.22 6.86 -3.52
CA PRO A 145 -17.56 6.58 -4.90
C PRO A 145 -17.92 7.93 -5.51
N GLN A 146 -17.24 8.33 -6.60
CA GLN A 146 -17.54 9.59 -7.27
C GLN A 146 -19.05 9.63 -7.44
N THR A 147 -19.71 10.52 -6.70
CA THR A 147 -21.14 10.66 -6.82
C THR A 147 -21.36 11.00 -8.27
N ILE A 148 -21.92 10.05 -9.01
CA ILE A 148 -22.41 10.28 -10.36
C ILE A 148 -23.55 11.27 -10.16
N SER A 149 -23.18 12.54 -10.05
CA SER A 149 -24.05 13.66 -10.26
C SER A 149 -24.71 13.35 -11.58
N ILE A 150 -26.00 13.09 -11.49
CA ILE A 150 -26.83 12.88 -12.66
C ILE A 150 -26.64 14.17 -13.45
N LYS A 151 -25.83 14.12 -14.51
CA LYS A 151 -25.79 15.19 -15.50
C LYS A 151 -27.23 15.28 -15.96
N THR A 152 -27.89 16.36 -15.56
CA THR A 152 -29.26 16.67 -15.92
C THR A 152 -29.32 16.74 -17.43
N TYR A 153 -29.78 15.65 -18.04
CA TYR A 153 -30.05 15.57 -19.46
C TYR A 153 -31.57 15.33 -19.61
N PRO A 154 -32.28 16.22 -20.30
CA PRO A 154 -33.73 16.30 -20.22
C PRO A 154 -34.41 15.31 -21.18
N ASP A 155 -34.29 14.01 -20.92
CA ASP A 155 -34.91 12.94 -21.75
C ASP A 155 -35.56 11.84 -20.89
N SER A 156 -36.24 12.22 -19.80
CA SER A 156 -37.15 11.34 -19.06
C SER A 156 -38.59 11.83 -19.22
N PRO A 157 -39.41 11.20 -20.09
CA PRO A 157 -40.83 11.52 -20.22
C PRO A 157 -41.64 10.89 -19.06
N VAL A 158 -41.31 11.27 -17.84
CA VAL A 158 -42.12 11.02 -16.65
C VAL A 158 -42.80 12.34 -16.28
N LEU A 159 -44.12 12.37 -16.42
CA LEU A 159 -44.94 13.56 -16.17
C LEU A 159 -44.69 14.12 -14.77
N PRO A 160 -44.23 15.38 -14.63
CA PRO A 160 -44.03 15.98 -13.32
C PRO A 160 -45.38 16.38 -12.72
N SER A 161 -45.70 15.84 -11.54
CA SER A 161 -46.65 16.50 -10.63
C SER A 161 -46.06 17.86 -10.24
N GLY A 162 -46.80 18.95 -10.53
CA GLY A 162 -46.24 20.30 -10.61
C GLY A 162 -45.50 20.77 -9.35
N ILE A 163 -44.29 21.29 -9.56
CA ILE A 163 -43.53 22.09 -8.60
C ILE A 163 -43.24 23.43 -9.29
N LEU A 164 -43.45 24.53 -8.56
CA LEU A 164 -43.29 25.89 -9.07
C LEU A 164 -41.82 26.24 -9.29
N LEU A 165 -41.52 26.85 -10.44
CA LEU A 165 -40.21 27.39 -10.78
C LEU A 165 -39.98 28.73 -10.05
N VAL A 166 -38.88 28.80 -9.30
CA VAL A 166 -38.24 30.07 -8.91
C VAL A 166 -37.16 30.35 -9.96
N GLN A 167 -37.13 31.57 -10.50
CA GLN A 167 -36.05 32.00 -11.40
C GLN A 167 -34.89 32.56 -10.58
N GLU A 168 -33.68 32.09 -10.86
CA GLU A 168 -32.43 32.81 -10.55
C GLU A 168 -31.76 33.16 -11.88
N GLU A 169 -31.22 34.38 -11.99
CA GLU A 169 -30.55 34.88 -13.19
C GLU A 169 -29.10 34.38 -13.28
N GLU A 170 -28.68 33.92 -14.46
CA GLU A 170 -27.27 33.69 -14.77
C GLU A 170 -26.59 34.96 -15.29
N SER A 171 -25.32 35.15 -14.95
CA SER A 171 -24.46 36.27 -15.42
C SER A 171 -23.21 35.74 -16.14
N PRO A 172 -22.88 36.18 -17.38
CA PRO A 172 -21.85 35.54 -18.20
C PRO A 172 -20.57 36.39 -18.43
N TYR A 173 -19.41 35.92 -17.94
CA TYR A 173 -18.03 36.34 -18.32
C TYR A 173 -17.03 35.23 -17.89
N LEU A 174 -15.86 34.93 -18.50
CA LEU A 174 -15.23 35.13 -19.82
C LEU A 174 -13.96 34.22 -19.93
N THR A 175 -13.51 33.87 -21.15
CA THR A 175 -12.13 33.43 -21.60
C THR A 175 -11.40 32.24 -20.90
N GLU A 176 -10.84 31.22 -21.59
CA GLU A 176 -9.68 31.18 -22.53
C GLU A 176 -8.30 31.36 -21.80
N ILE A 177 -7.29 30.47 -21.90
CA ILE A 177 -6.17 30.49 -22.89
C ILE A 177 -5.18 29.28 -22.71
N ALA A 178 -4.53 28.87 -23.82
CA ALA A 178 -3.20 28.22 -24.02
C ALA A 178 -2.88 26.72 -23.74
N HIS A 179 -2.26 26.11 -24.75
CA HIS A 179 -1.37 24.94 -24.70
C HIS A 179 0.10 25.35 -24.41
N SER A 180 0.93 24.42 -23.94
CA SER A 180 2.38 24.42 -24.22
C SER A 180 2.89 23.02 -24.60
N GLU A 181 3.71 22.97 -25.64
CA GLU A 181 4.45 21.77 -26.03
C GLU A 181 5.78 21.67 -25.26
N THR A 182 6.25 20.46 -24.99
CA THR A 182 7.60 20.24 -24.44
C THR A 182 8.33 19.19 -25.27
N GLN A 183 9.52 19.53 -25.76
CA GLN A 183 10.33 18.68 -26.64
C GLN A 183 10.93 17.49 -25.88
N ALA A 184 10.94 16.31 -26.51
CA ALA A 184 11.61 15.12 -26.00
C ALA A 184 13.09 15.08 -26.41
N ALA A 185 13.98 14.81 -25.46
CA ALA A 185 15.39 14.54 -25.72
C ALA A 185 15.65 13.03 -25.75
N HIS A 186 16.36 12.55 -26.78
CA HIS A 186 16.83 11.17 -26.85
C HIS A 186 18.20 11.02 -26.18
N VAL A 187 18.37 9.97 -25.37
CA VAL A 187 19.67 9.52 -24.85
C VAL A 187 19.88 8.06 -25.22
N ALA A 188 21.01 7.74 -25.85
CA ALA A 188 21.40 6.38 -26.18
C ALA A 188 22.14 5.73 -24.99
N ILE A 189 21.89 4.44 -24.75
CA ILE A 189 22.52 3.67 -23.66
C ILE A 189 23.33 2.52 -24.25
N LEU A 190 24.62 2.45 -23.89
CA LEU A 190 25.51 1.34 -24.22
C LEU A 190 25.36 0.20 -23.20
N THR A 191 25.49 -1.05 -23.68
CA THR A 191 25.29 -2.26 -22.88
C THR A 191 26.54 -2.67 -22.09
N PRO A 192 26.43 -2.88 -20.77
CA PRO A 192 27.49 -3.46 -19.94
C PRO A 192 27.27 -4.97 -19.71
N ILE A 193 28.33 -5.77 -19.90
CA ILE A 193 28.33 -7.21 -19.60
C ILE A 193 28.94 -7.41 -18.21
N THR A 194 28.26 -8.14 -17.33
CA THR A 194 28.82 -8.55 -16.03
C THR A 194 28.54 -10.03 -15.76
N LYS A 195 29.58 -10.77 -15.40
CA LYS A 195 29.47 -12.18 -15.02
C LYS A 195 28.82 -12.30 -13.64
N ARG A 196 27.75 -13.10 -13.54
CA ARG A 196 27.14 -13.48 -12.26
C ARG A 196 28.09 -14.38 -11.46
N SER A 197 28.24 -14.10 -10.16
CA SER A 197 28.60 -15.11 -9.17
C SER A 197 27.33 -15.76 -8.62
N ALA A 198 27.36 -17.06 -8.32
CA ALA A 198 26.18 -17.82 -7.91
C ALA A 198 25.97 -17.72 -6.39
N ILE A 199 25.13 -16.76 -5.96
CA ILE A 199 24.67 -16.63 -4.57
C ILE A 199 23.13 -16.67 -4.53
N ASN A 200 22.59 -17.23 -3.45
CA ASN A 200 21.25 -17.83 -3.35
C ASN A 200 20.10 -16.80 -3.55
N PRO A 201 19.22 -16.94 -4.57
CA PRO A 201 18.30 -15.88 -5.01
C PRO A 201 17.05 -15.67 -4.14
N ARG A 202 16.93 -16.29 -2.97
CA ARG A 202 15.68 -16.28 -2.17
C ARG A 202 15.47 -15.06 -1.26
N TYR A 203 16.46 -14.20 -1.07
CA TYR A 203 16.44 -13.16 -0.02
C TYR A 203 16.59 -11.71 -0.51
N PHE A 204 16.63 -11.47 -1.82
CA PHE A 204 16.65 -10.12 -2.38
C PHE A 204 15.31 -9.83 -3.06
N GLY A 205 14.69 -8.71 -2.68
CA GLY A 205 13.56 -8.16 -3.42
C GLY A 205 13.95 -7.75 -4.84
N ASN A 206 12.95 -7.49 -5.69
CA ASN A 206 13.15 -7.08 -7.08
C ASN A 206 13.82 -5.69 -7.18
N SER A 207 15.14 -5.63 -7.01
CA SER A 207 15.94 -4.45 -7.31
C SER A 207 16.01 -4.24 -8.82
N VAL A 208 15.23 -3.28 -9.32
CA VAL A 208 15.22 -2.87 -10.73
C VAL A 208 16.04 -1.59 -10.90
N GLN A 209 17.30 -1.60 -10.47
CA GLN A 209 18.34 -0.67 -10.94
C GLN A 209 19.72 -1.09 -10.41
N THR A 210 20.66 -1.38 -11.32
CA THR A 210 22.08 -1.49 -10.93
C THR A 210 23.03 -1.20 -12.11
N ASN A 211 23.94 -0.25 -11.83
CA ASN A 211 25.20 0.08 -12.52
C ASN A 211 25.04 0.62 -13.98
N TYR A 212 26.05 1.08 -14.73
CA TYR A 212 27.53 0.97 -14.64
C TYR A 212 28.24 2.25 -15.14
N GLN A 213 29.55 2.40 -14.88
CA GLN A 213 30.41 3.49 -15.36
C GLN A 213 31.62 2.91 -16.13
N ILE A 214 32.11 3.60 -17.17
CA ILE A 214 33.22 3.16 -18.04
C ILE A 214 34.38 4.17 -17.93
N ILE A 215 35.62 3.67 -17.93
CA ILE A 215 36.86 4.47 -17.90
C ILE A 215 37.59 4.30 -19.24
N PRO A 216 37.98 5.38 -19.95
CA PRO A 216 38.76 5.30 -21.17
C PRO A 216 40.27 5.11 -20.92
N SER A 217 40.94 4.55 -21.92
CA SER A 217 42.40 4.28 -21.99
C SER A 217 43.22 5.51 -22.34
#